data_AF-A0A7X0GL82-F1
#
_entry.id   AF-A0A7X0GL82-F1
#
_cell.length_a   1.000
_cell.length_b   1.000
_cell.length_c   1.000
_cell.angle_alpha   90.00
_cell.angle_beta   90.00
_cell.angle_gamma   90.00
#
_symmetry.space_group_name_H-M   'P 1'
#
loop_
_entity.id
_entity.type
_entity.pdbx_description
1 polymer ?
#
loop_
_entity_poly.entity_id
_entity_poly.type
_entity_poly.pdbx_seq_one_letter_code
_entity_poly.pdbx_strand_id
1 'polypeptide(L)'
;MEGTDTTAESIAVWRRLARGNPAAHSAELSKSLSNLALLRLFADPPPQALPAAAEAVQLMQLRHAEAPELHRADLGRCLSILAVCLNAAGLRQERHGAAAGAVRQYEAAWKTDPVRYAFDLARVLDQMGRYLADDERWADALGPLEGGLAWAEAYIHVDPTTYAPSSPGCARRSATAGGGYGNHGNWVDTRKRWCRWIPQ
;
A
#
# COMPACT_ATOMS: atom_id res chain seq x y z
N MET A 1 23.06 -7.23 9.04
CA MET A 1 22.93 -6.36 10.22
C MET A 1 23.40 -4.92 9.94
N GLU A 2 24.23 -4.65 8.92
CA GLU A 2 24.77 -3.29 8.64
C GLU A 2 23.79 -2.31 7.95
N GLY A 3 22.75 -2.81 7.25
CA GLY A 3 21.81 -1.94 6.51
C GLY A 3 20.83 -1.14 7.39
N THR A 4 20.48 -1.65 8.57
CA THR A 4 19.54 -1.00 9.50
C THR A 4 20.18 0.14 10.27
N ASP A 5 21.46 0.03 10.64
CA ASP A 5 22.21 1.07 11.36
C ASP A 5 22.45 2.30 10.47
N THR A 6 22.87 2.08 9.22
CA THR A 6 23.05 3.17 8.25
C THR A 6 21.73 3.93 8.00
N THR A 7 20.60 3.21 7.97
CA THR A 7 19.27 3.80 7.80
C THR A 7 18.84 4.58 9.05
N ALA A 8 19.15 4.09 10.26
CA ALA A 8 18.83 4.76 11.51
C ALA A 8 19.60 6.08 11.69
N GLU A 9 20.90 6.09 11.36
CA GLU A 9 21.73 7.31 11.39
C GLU A 9 21.24 8.34 10.38
N SER A 10 20.90 7.92 9.15
CA SER A 10 20.30 8.80 8.14
C SER A 10 19.00 9.44 8.64
N ILE A 11 18.13 8.67 9.29
CA ILE A 11 16.88 9.18 9.87
C ILE A 11 17.15 10.17 11.01
N ALA A 12 18.16 9.93 11.85
CA ALA A 12 18.53 10.87 12.90
C ALA A 12 18.98 12.23 12.33
N VAL A 13 19.74 12.22 11.23
CA VAL A 13 20.13 13.42 10.49
C VAL A 13 18.89 14.11 9.90
N TRP A 14 18.03 13.37 9.20
CA TRP A 14 16.80 13.92 8.63
C TRP A 14 15.85 14.50 9.69
N ARG A 15 15.73 13.88 10.87
CA ARG A 15 14.95 14.44 12.00
C ARG A 15 15.54 15.74 12.53
N ARG A 16 16.87 15.87 12.56
CA ARG A 16 17.52 17.12 12.95
C ARG A 16 17.27 18.22 11.92
N LEU A 17 17.38 17.89 10.63
CA LEU A 17 17.13 18.82 9.53
C LEU A 17 15.66 19.27 9.49
N ALA A 18 14.72 18.33 9.59
CA ALA A 18 13.29 18.63 9.60
C ALA A 18 12.85 19.46 10.81
N ARG A 19 13.54 19.36 11.97
CA ARG A 19 13.28 20.27 13.09
C ARG A 19 13.68 21.72 12.80
N GLY A 20 14.73 21.93 12.03
CA GLY A 20 15.20 23.28 11.65
C GLY A 20 14.46 23.87 10.45
N ASN A 21 14.04 23.02 9.50
CA ASN A 21 13.26 23.43 8.33
C ASN A 21 12.31 22.29 7.90
N PRO A 22 11.11 22.20 8.52
CA PRO A 22 10.14 21.15 8.21
C PRO A 22 9.72 21.16 6.74
N ALA A 23 9.51 22.34 6.16
CA ALA A 23 9.05 22.50 4.78
C ALA A 23 10.02 21.86 3.77
N ALA A 24 11.33 21.99 3.98
CA ALA A 24 12.35 21.46 3.08
C ALA A 24 12.61 19.96 3.26
N HIS A 25 12.46 19.42 4.48
CA HIS A 25 13.02 18.11 4.83
C HIS A 25 12.01 17.06 5.28
N SER A 26 10.77 17.44 5.62
CA SER A 26 9.75 16.47 6.06
C SER A 26 9.37 15.45 4.96
N ALA A 27 9.53 15.83 3.68
CA ALA A 27 9.33 14.94 2.54
C ALA A 27 10.29 13.74 2.57
N GLU A 28 11.58 14.06 2.63
CA GLU A 28 12.65 13.07 2.58
C GLU A 28 12.71 12.27 3.87
N LEU A 29 12.46 12.91 5.03
CA LEU A 29 12.32 12.19 6.30
C LEU A 29 11.18 11.16 6.24
N SER A 30 10.00 11.51 5.71
CA SER A 30 8.89 10.57 5.57
C SER A 30 9.22 9.40 4.64
N LYS A 31 9.94 9.65 3.53
CA LYS A 31 10.42 8.58 2.64
C LYS A 31 11.42 7.66 3.33
N SER A 32 12.42 8.20 4.02
CA SER A 32 13.39 7.41 4.77
C SER A 32 12.74 6.56 5.87
N LEU A 33 11.79 7.13 6.61
CA LEU A 33 11.03 6.41 7.64
C LEU A 33 10.17 5.28 7.04
N SER A 34 9.55 5.52 5.89
CA SER A 34 8.80 4.50 5.14
C SER A 34 9.70 3.34 4.73
N ASN A 35 10.90 3.63 4.24
CA ASN A 35 11.86 2.62 3.83
C ASN A 35 12.39 1.84 5.04
N LEU A 36 12.66 2.51 6.16
CA LEU A 36 13.02 1.83 7.41
C LEU A 36 11.92 0.89 7.88
N ALA A 37 10.65 1.31 7.84
CA ALA A 37 9.53 0.47 8.23
C ALA A 37 9.47 -0.81 7.38
N LEU A 38 9.65 -0.69 6.05
CA LEU A 38 9.72 -1.84 5.15
C LEU A 38 10.93 -2.74 5.45
N LEU A 39 12.11 -2.17 5.66
CA LEU A 39 13.31 -2.95 6.00
C LEU A 39 13.13 -3.72 7.31
N ARG A 40 12.56 -3.09 8.34
CA ARG A 40 12.30 -3.70 9.64
C ARG A 40 11.26 -4.81 9.58
N LEU A 41 10.25 -4.69 8.71
CA LEU A 41 9.29 -5.78 8.49
C LEU A 41 9.95 -7.08 8.03
N PHE A 42 11.10 -7.02 7.35
CA PHE A 42 11.84 -8.20 6.88
C PHE A 42 12.98 -8.63 7.81
N ALA A 43 13.39 -7.79 8.76
CA ALA A 43 14.57 -8.01 9.59
C ALA A 43 14.26 -8.24 11.08
N ASP A 44 13.18 -7.63 11.60
CA ASP A 44 12.86 -7.57 13.03
C ASP A 44 11.42 -8.06 13.30
N PRO A 45 11.05 -8.32 14.56
CA PRO A 45 9.66 -8.56 14.93
C PRO A 45 8.76 -7.41 14.46
N PRO A 46 7.56 -7.70 13.90
CA PRO A 46 6.64 -6.72 13.35
C PRO A 46 6.38 -5.43 14.18
N PRO A 47 6.33 -5.48 15.53
CA PRO A 47 6.07 -4.29 16.34
C PRO A 47 7.11 -3.17 16.19
N GLN A 48 8.34 -3.49 15.77
CA GLN A 48 9.44 -2.50 15.71
C GLN A 48 9.41 -1.63 14.44
N ALA A 49 8.63 -2.01 13.42
CA ALA A 49 8.41 -1.23 12.20
C ALA A 49 7.33 -0.15 12.37
N LEU A 50 6.38 -0.36 13.28
CA LEU A 50 5.22 0.51 13.50
C LEU A 50 5.58 1.97 13.83
N PRO A 51 6.52 2.27 14.74
CA PRO A 51 6.85 3.66 15.07
C PRO A 51 7.34 4.46 13.86
N ALA A 52 8.17 3.85 13.01
CA ALA A 52 8.68 4.50 11.81
C ALA A 52 7.57 4.75 10.77
N ALA A 53 6.68 3.77 10.55
CA ALA A 53 5.55 3.94 9.65
C ALA A 53 4.56 5.02 10.14
N ALA A 54 4.28 5.05 11.45
CA ALA A 54 3.38 6.03 12.05
C ALA A 54 3.94 7.46 11.93
N GLU A 55 5.23 7.66 12.22
CA GLU A 55 5.89 8.97 12.06
C GLU A 55 5.89 9.42 10.59
N ALA A 56 6.14 8.51 9.65
CA ALA A 56 6.07 8.83 8.22
C ALA A 56 4.68 9.34 7.79
N VAL A 57 3.61 8.72 8.31
CA VAL A 57 2.23 9.15 8.07
C VAL A 57 1.97 10.52 8.69
N GLN A 58 2.37 10.75 9.94
CA GLN A 58 2.15 12.05 10.61
C GLN A 58 2.82 13.20 9.85
N LEU A 59 4.07 13.02 9.45
CA LEU A 59 4.80 14.03 8.66
C LEU A 59 4.10 14.29 7.33
N MET A 60 3.63 13.24 6.65
CA MET A 60 2.99 13.42 5.35
C MET A 60 1.56 13.96 5.47
N GLN A 61 0.85 13.71 6.58
CA GLN A 61 -0.45 14.31 6.87
C GLN A 61 -0.34 15.84 7.02
N LEU A 62 0.68 16.33 7.75
CA LEU A 62 0.93 17.77 7.88
C LEU A 62 1.17 18.40 6.51
N ARG A 63 2.02 17.80 5.69
CA ARG A 63 2.30 18.29 4.33
C ARG A 63 1.08 18.21 3.42
N HIS A 64 0.31 17.14 3.52
CA HIS A 64 -0.94 17.01 2.77
C HIS A 64 -1.96 18.06 3.17
N ALA A 65 -2.01 18.49 4.44
CA ALA A 65 -2.87 19.59 4.84
C ALA A 65 -2.46 20.93 4.22
N GLU A 66 -1.15 21.15 4.01
CA GLU A 66 -0.62 22.37 3.35
C GLU A 66 -0.81 22.35 1.82
N ALA A 67 -0.56 21.20 1.19
CA ALA A 67 -0.66 21.03 -0.26
C ALA A 67 -1.24 19.65 -0.62
N PRO A 68 -2.58 19.49 -0.58
CA PRO A 68 -3.24 18.20 -0.78
C PRO A 68 -2.90 17.55 -2.10
N GLU A 69 -2.96 18.31 -3.21
CA GLU A 69 -2.71 17.79 -4.57
C GLU A 69 -1.28 17.29 -4.76
N LEU A 70 -0.30 17.92 -4.11
CA LEU A 70 1.11 17.54 -4.24
C LEU A 70 1.46 16.29 -3.44
N HIS A 71 0.80 16.08 -2.29
CA HIS A 71 1.20 15.07 -1.30
C HIS A 71 0.22 13.92 -1.15
N ARG A 72 -0.87 13.91 -1.92
CA ARG A 72 -1.88 12.84 -1.90
C ARG A 72 -1.28 11.45 -2.12
N ALA A 73 -0.53 11.26 -3.19
CA ALA A 73 0.07 9.96 -3.50
C ALA A 73 1.11 9.53 -2.45
N ASP A 74 1.92 10.47 -1.96
CA ASP A 74 2.90 10.21 -0.91
C ASP A 74 2.22 9.79 0.40
N LEU A 75 1.10 10.44 0.77
CA LEU A 75 0.30 10.08 1.94
C LEU A 75 -0.33 8.69 1.76
N GLY A 76 -0.87 8.40 0.56
CA GLY A 76 -1.39 7.09 0.22
C GLY A 76 -0.36 5.98 0.38
N ARG A 77 0.88 6.22 -0.08
CA ARG A 77 2.01 5.30 0.09
C ARG A 77 2.30 5.03 1.56
N CYS A 78 2.45 6.09 2.37
CA CYS A 78 2.75 5.97 3.80
C CYS A 78 1.65 5.18 4.55
N LEU A 79 0.38 5.48 4.26
CA LEU A 79 -0.77 4.77 4.83
C LEU A 79 -0.78 3.28 4.45
N SER A 80 -0.43 2.95 3.20
CA SER A 80 -0.35 1.55 2.77
C SER A 80 0.75 0.76 3.49
N ILE A 81 1.88 1.40 3.81
CA ILE A 81 2.97 0.79 4.58
C ILE A 81 2.57 0.63 6.05
N LEU A 82 1.92 1.64 6.63
CA LEU A 82 1.36 1.55 7.98
C LEU A 82 0.36 0.40 8.09
N ALA A 83 -0.50 0.20 7.10
CA ALA A 83 -1.45 -0.92 7.08
C ALA A 83 -0.74 -2.28 7.11
N VAL A 84 0.37 -2.45 6.37
CA VAL A 84 1.18 -3.67 6.43
C VAL A 84 1.77 -3.88 7.82
N CYS A 85 2.31 -2.83 8.45
CA CYS A 85 2.86 -2.90 9.80
C CYS A 85 1.79 -3.27 10.83
N LEU A 86 0.61 -2.66 10.74
CA LEU A 86 -0.52 -2.92 11.63
C LEU A 86 -1.05 -4.36 11.46
N ASN A 87 -1.10 -4.86 10.22
CA ASN A 87 -1.45 -6.24 9.94
C ASN A 87 -0.47 -7.22 10.61
N ALA A 88 0.83 -6.96 10.44
CA ALA A 88 1.87 -7.82 11.01
C ALA A 88 1.91 -7.76 12.56
N ALA A 89 1.42 -6.66 13.16
CA ALA A 89 1.22 -6.52 14.59
C ALA A 89 -0.14 -7.03 15.12
N GLY A 90 -1.02 -7.54 14.24
CA GLY A 90 -2.36 -8.03 14.63
C GLY A 90 -3.39 -6.94 14.96
N LEU A 91 -3.10 -5.67 14.66
CA LEU A 91 -3.96 -4.52 14.93
C LEU A 91 -4.99 -4.33 13.81
N ARG A 92 -6.03 -5.17 13.83
CA ARG A 92 -7.02 -5.34 12.75
C ARG A 92 -7.81 -4.07 12.42
N GLN A 93 -8.31 -3.34 13.41
CA GLN A 93 -9.18 -2.18 13.17
C GLN A 93 -8.39 -1.01 12.59
N GLU A 94 -7.22 -0.76 13.16
CA GLU A 94 -6.28 0.26 12.73
C GLU A 94 -5.78 -0.03 11.32
N ARG A 95 -5.49 -1.30 11.00
CA ARG A 95 -5.12 -1.75 9.65
C ARG A 95 -6.17 -1.36 8.62
N HIS A 96 -7.46 -1.59 8.91
CA HIS A 96 -8.55 -1.21 8.01
C HIS A 96 -8.63 0.30 7.81
N GLY A 97 -8.49 1.07 8.89
CA GLY A 97 -8.44 2.53 8.81
C GLY A 97 -7.32 3.04 7.92
N ALA A 98 -6.10 2.49 8.09
CA ALA A 98 -4.93 2.85 7.30
C ALA A 98 -5.09 2.44 5.81
N ALA A 99 -5.53 1.21 5.54
CA ALA A 99 -5.77 0.74 4.17
C ALA A 99 -6.86 1.55 3.46
N ALA A 100 -7.95 1.88 4.15
CA ALA A 100 -9.03 2.69 3.58
C ALA A 100 -8.56 4.12 3.30
N GLY A 101 -7.73 4.66 4.19
CA GLY A 101 -7.05 5.94 3.97
C GLY A 101 -6.18 5.91 2.71
N ALA A 102 -5.38 4.86 2.51
CA ALA A 102 -4.53 4.71 1.33
C ALA A 102 -5.35 4.68 0.03
N VAL A 103 -6.44 3.88 -0.01
CA VAL A 103 -7.36 3.82 -1.15
C VAL A 103 -7.92 5.21 -1.47
N ARG A 104 -8.47 5.93 -0.48
CA ARG A 104 -9.03 7.27 -0.71
C ARG A 104 -8.02 8.24 -1.32
N GLN A 105 -6.77 8.20 -0.86
CA GLN A 105 -5.73 9.07 -1.42
C GLN A 105 -5.43 8.69 -2.87
N TYR A 106 -5.23 7.41 -3.18
CA TYR A 106 -4.91 7.00 -4.55
C TYR A 106 -6.10 7.15 -5.51
N GLU A 107 -7.35 6.98 -5.06
CA GLU A 107 -8.55 7.27 -5.85
C GLU A 107 -8.61 8.75 -6.23
N ALA A 108 -8.34 9.65 -5.29
CA ALA A 108 -8.34 11.08 -5.57
C ALA A 108 -7.13 11.51 -6.42
N ALA A 109 -6.00 10.80 -6.37
CA ALA A 109 -4.84 11.06 -7.24
C ALA A 109 -5.13 10.57 -8.67
N TRP A 110 -5.72 9.38 -8.78
CA TRP A 110 -6.16 8.78 -10.03
C TRP A 110 -7.18 9.64 -10.78
N LYS A 111 -8.10 10.32 -10.09
CA LYS A 111 -9.03 11.26 -10.74
C LYS A 111 -8.33 12.42 -11.45
N THR A 112 -7.14 12.81 -10.99
CA THR A 112 -6.34 13.89 -11.58
C THR A 112 -5.45 13.38 -12.71
N ASP A 113 -4.80 12.23 -12.49
CA ASP A 113 -3.92 11.60 -13.49
C ASP A 113 -4.13 10.07 -13.46
N PRO A 114 -5.11 9.57 -14.25
CA PRO A 114 -5.43 8.15 -14.25
C PRO A 114 -4.27 7.28 -14.69
N VAL A 115 -3.47 7.72 -15.67
CA VAL A 115 -2.36 6.94 -16.24
C VAL A 115 -1.22 6.78 -15.23
N ARG A 116 -0.94 7.83 -14.46
CA ARG A 116 0.14 7.82 -13.45
C ARG A 116 -0.17 6.98 -12.22
N TYR A 117 -1.41 7.01 -11.72
CA TYR A 117 -1.75 6.46 -10.39
C TYR A 117 -2.57 5.18 -10.42
N ALA A 118 -3.16 4.84 -11.56
CA ALA A 118 -3.35 3.50 -12.08
C ALA A 118 -2.84 2.32 -11.21
N PHE A 119 -1.54 2.03 -11.35
CA PHE A 119 -0.88 0.88 -10.72
C PHE A 119 -0.97 0.93 -9.19
N ASP A 120 -0.72 2.12 -8.63
CA ASP A 120 -0.71 2.32 -7.20
C ASP A 120 -2.10 2.13 -6.59
N LEU A 121 -3.15 2.67 -7.22
CA LEU A 121 -4.53 2.49 -6.80
C LEU A 121 -4.88 1.00 -6.76
N ALA A 122 -4.54 0.29 -7.83
CA ALA A 122 -4.89 -1.11 -7.93
C ALA A 122 -4.12 -1.99 -6.93
N ARG A 123 -2.86 -1.65 -6.65
CA ARG A 123 -2.07 -2.27 -5.56
C ARG A 123 -2.71 -2.07 -4.18
N VAL A 124 -3.18 -0.86 -3.84
CA VAL A 124 -3.82 -0.62 -2.54
C VAL A 124 -5.21 -1.24 -2.42
N LEU A 125 -5.93 -1.39 -3.54
CA LEU A 125 -7.19 -2.13 -3.59
C LEU A 125 -7.00 -3.63 -3.37
N ASP A 126 -5.98 -4.26 -3.99
CA ASP A 126 -5.62 -5.66 -3.69
C ASP A 126 -5.23 -5.83 -2.22
N GLN A 127 -4.41 -4.93 -1.68
CA GLN A 127 -4.04 -4.95 -0.27
C GLN A 127 -5.29 -4.93 0.63
N MET A 128 -6.23 -4.01 0.40
CA MET A 128 -7.48 -3.94 1.16
C MET A 128 -8.31 -5.23 1.00
N GLY A 129 -8.46 -5.73 -0.23
CA GLY A 129 -9.19 -6.97 -0.51
C GLY A 129 -8.61 -8.17 0.24
N ARG A 130 -7.28 -8.25 0.37
CA ARG A 130 -6.60 -9.27 1.18
C ARG A 130 -6.93 -9.15 2.66
N TYR A 131 -6.91 -7.94 3.21
CA TYR A 131 -7.23 -7.72 4.63
C TYR A 131 -8.69 -8.02 4.98
N LEU A 132 -9.61 -7.74 4.06
CA LEU A 132 -11.02 -8.10 4.22
C LEU A 132 -11.22 -9.62 4.10
N ALA A 133 -10.51 -10.28 3.19
CA ALA A 133 -10.49 -11.73 3.08
C ALA A 133 -9.92 -12.44 4.31
N ASP A 134 -8.82 -11.94 4.87
CA ASP A 134 -8.22 -12.46 6.12
C ASP A 134 -9.20 -12.32 7.32
N ASP A 135 -10.22 -11.47 7.19
CA ASP A 135 -11.30 -11.28 8.17
C ASP A 135 -12.62 -11.96 7.75
N GLU A 136 -12.59 -12.80 6.71
CA GLU A 136 -13.75 -13.51 6.15
C GLU A 136 -14.86 -12.60 5.60
N ARG A 137 -14.54 -11.33 5.32
CA ARG A 137 -15.46 -10.32 4.74
C ARG A 137 -15.41 -10.34 3.21
N TRP A 138 -15.67 -11.51 2.62
CA TRP A 138 -15.51 -11.76 1.19
C TRP A 138 -16.36 -10.87 0.27
N ALA A 139 -17.57 -10.51 0.72
CA ALA A 139 -18.45 -9.60 -0.03
C ALA A 139 -17.84 -8.19 -0.15
N ASP A 140 -17.25 -7.70 0.94
CA ASP A 140 -16.60 -6.38 0.97
C ASP A 140 -15.26 -6.40 0.23
N ALA A 141 -14.61 -7.56 0.14
CA ALA A 141 -13.34 -7.74 -0.55
C ALA A 141 -13.46 -7.77 -2.08
N LEU A 142 -14.65 -8.10 -2.61
CA LEU A 142 -14.89 -8.25 -4.05
C LEU A 142 -14.88 -6.90 -4.78
N GLY A 143 -15.61 -5.90 -4.25
CA GLY A 143 -15.76 -4.59 -4.88
C GLY A 143 -14.44 -3.85 -5.17
N PRO A 144 -13.52 -3.73 -4.19
CA PRO A 144 -12.20 -3.14 -4.40
C PRO A 144 -11.40 -3.85 -5.50
N LEU A 145 -11.46 -5.17 -5.53
CA LEU A 145 -10.69 -6.00 -6.46
C LEU A 145 -11.25 -5.95 -7.89
N GLU A 146 -12.58 -5.95 -8.04
CA GLU A 146 -13.26 -5.75 -9.32
C GLU A 146 -13.00 -4.36 -9.89
N GLY A 147 -13.01 -3.32 -9.04
CA GLY A 147 -12.66 -1.95 -9.45
C GLY A 147 -11.22 -1.83 -9.94
N GLY A 148 -10.26 -2.46 -9.24
CA GLY A 148 -8.86 -2.51 -9.66
C GLY A 148 -8.66 -3.26 -10.98
N LEU A 149 -9.34 -4.40 -11.15
CA LEU A 149 -9.27 -5.22 -12.36
C LEU A 149 -9.90 -4.52 -13.58
N ALA A 150 -11.09 -3.95 -13.43
CA ALA A 150 -11.76 -3.20 -14.49
C ALA A 150 -10.91 -2.02 -14.97
N TRP A 151 -10.18 -1.38 -14.05
CA TRP A 151 -9.24 -0.32 -14.39
C TRP A 151 -8.04 -0.84 -15.21
N ALA A 152 -7.39 -1.92 -14.76
CA ALA A 152 -6.23 -2.48 -15.45
C ALA A 152 -6.58 -2.97 -16.86
N GLU A 153 -7.77 -3.57 -17.02
CA GLU A 153 -8.30 -3.99 -18.31
C GLU A 153 -8.57 -2.80 -19.25
N ALA A 154 -9.10 -1.68 -18.73
CA ALA A 154 -9.40 -0.51 -19.54
C ALA A 154 -8.15 0.26 -20.04
N TYR A 155 -7.05 0.20 -19.29
CA TYR A 155 -5.86 1.03 -19.54
C TYR A 155 -4.65 0.28 -20.11
N ILE A 156 -4.72 -1.04 -20.29
CA ILE A 156 -3.64 -1.83 -20.90
C ILE A 156 -3.21 -1.31 -22.28
N HIS A 157 -4.15 -0.76 -23.04
CA HIS A 157 -3.89 -0.23 -24.38
C HIS A 157 -3.16 1.12 -24.36
N VAL A 158 -3.13 1.81 -23.22
CA VAL A 158 -2.50 3.13 -23.06
C VAL A 158 -1.02 3.00 -22.70
N ASP A 159 -0.67 2.05 -21.84
CA ASP A 159 0.71 1.73 -21.50
C ASP A 159 0.88 0.20 -21.30
N PRO A 160 1.09 -0.54 -22.39
CA PRO A 160 1.28 -1.98 -22.34
C PRO A 160 2.53 -2.39 -21.56
N THR A 161 3.55 -1.52 -21.47
CA THR A 161 4.79 -1.85 -20.76
C THR A 161 4.63 -1.87 -19.24
N THR A 162 3.79 -0.99 -18.71
CA THR A 162 3.47 -0.94 -17.27
C THR A 162 2.35 -1.91 -16.90
N TYR A 163 1.40 -2.15 -17.81
CA TYR A 163 0.16 -2.87 -17.53
C TYR A 163 -0.01 -4.20 -18.27
N ALA A 164 0.99 -4.70 -19.01
CA ALA A 164 0.89 -6.04 -19.59
C ALA A 164 0.80 -7.10 -18.49
N PRO A 165 -0.10 -8.09 -18.62
CA PRO A 165 -0.16 -9.18 -17.68
C PRO A 165 1.18 -9.93 -17.68
N SER A 166 1.83 -10.01 -16.52
CA SER A 166 3.00 -10.86 -16.32
C SER A 166 2.57 -12.33 -16.42
N SER A 167 3.38 -13.14 -17.11
CA SER A 167 3.16 -14.58 -17.30
C SER A 167 2.82 -15.29 -15.98
N PRO A 168 2.02 -16.38 -16.00
CA PRO A 168 1.32 -16.89 -14.82
C PRO A 168 2.28 -17.51 -13.78
N GLY A 169 2.78 -16.69 -12.85
CA GLY A 169 3.57 -17.12 -11.68
C GLY A 169 2.79 -17.15 -10.36
N CYS A 170 1.70 -16.40 -10.25
CA CYS A 170 0.97 -16.21 -9.00
C CYS A 170 -0.22 -17.16 -8.83
N ALA A 171 -0.01 -18.47 -8.99
CA ALA A 171 -1.02 -19.50 -8.69
C ALA A 171 -0.81 -20.18 -7.31
N ARG A 172 0.30 -19.92 -6.61
CA ARG A 172 0.78 -20.85 -5.55
C ARG A 172 0.44 -20.52 -4.10
N ARG A 173 -0.49 -19.59 -3.83
CA ARG A 173 -0.95 -19.28 -2.45
C ARG A 173 -2.46 -19.03 -2.30
N SER A 174 -3.29 -19.57 -3.19
CA SER A 174 -4.76 -19.49 -3.06
C SER A 174 -5.44 -20.86 -3.12
N ALA A 175 -4.69 -21.95 -2.96
CA ALA A 175 -5.19 -23.30 -3.12
C ALA A 175 -4.90 -24.16 -1.88
N THR A 176 -5.54 -23.84 -0.76
CA THR A 176 -5.91 -24.82 0.27
C THR A 176 -6.94 -24.22 1.23
N ALA A 177 -8.23 -24.46 0.97
CA ALA A 177 -9.29 -24.80 1.93
C ALA A 177 -10.67 -24.65 1.26
N GLY A 178 -11.50 -25.69 1.38
CA GLY A 178 -12.67 -25.93 0.52
C GLY A 178 -13.95 -25.15 0.86
N GLY A 179 -14.86 -25.18 -0.12
CA GLY A 179 -16.31 -25.06 0.04
C GLY A 179 -16.85 -23.77 0.68
N GLY A 180 -17.08 -22.73 -0.12
CA GLY A 180 -17.83 -21.53 0.30
C GLY A 180 -18.61 -20.92 -0.86
N TYR A 181 -19.92 -20.87 -0.74
CA TYR A 181 -20.90 -20.45 -1.75
C TYR A 181 -20.71 -18.98 -2.20
N GLY A 182 -20.89 -18.73 -3.51
CA GLY A 182 -21.05 -17.40 -4.13
C GLY A 182 -19.82 -16.49 -4.03
N ASN A 183 -19.74 -15.71 -2.94
CA ASN A 183 -18.81 -14.58 -2.83
C ASN A 183 -17.34 -15.00 -2.62
N HIS A 184 -17.09 -16.10 -1.90
CA HIS A 184 -15.73 -16.62 -1.71
C HIS A 184 -15.13 -17.13 -3.03
N GLY A 185 -15.90 -17.91 -3.80
CA GLY A 185 -15.49 -18.37 -5.14
C GLY A 185 -15.22 -17.22 -6.12
N ASN A 186 -16.14 -16.25 -6.19
CA ASN A 186 -16.00 -15.08 -7.05
C ASN A 186 -14.76 -14.24 -6.70
N TRP A 187 -14.47 -14.07 -5.41
CA TRP A 187 -13.28 -13.35 -4.97
C TRP A 187 -11.99 -14.09 -5.35
N VAL A 188 -11.95 -15.41 -5.14
CA VAL A 188 -10.78 -16.24 -5.52
C VAL A 188 -10.51 -16.14 -7.02
N ASP A 189 -11.53 -16.20 -7.85
CA ASP A 189 -11.36 -16.15 -9.31
C ASP A 189 -11.01 -14.74 -9.82
N THR A 190 -11.59 -13.70 -9.23
CA THR A 190 -11.20 -12.31 -9.52
C THR A 190 -9.77 -12.04 -9.09
N ARG A 191 -9.31 -12.62 -7.98
CA ARG A 191 -7.94 -12.49 -7.52
C ARG A 191 -6.94 -13.21 -8.41
N LYS A 192 -7.27 -14.39 -8.93
CA LYS A 192 -6.44 -15.07 -9.93
C LYS A 192 -6.28 -14.25 -11.20
N ARG A 193 -7.33 -13.54 -11.62
CA ARG A 193 -7.27 -12.60 -12.76
C ARG A 193 -6.38 -11.42 -12.42
N TRP A 194 -6.61 -10.77 -11.27
CA TRP A 194 -5.79 -9.66 -10.77
C TRP A 194 -4.30 -9.99 -10.68
N CYS A 195 -3.94 -11.17 -10.16
CA CYS A 195 -2.55 -11.64 -10.03
C CYS A 195 -1.77 -11.67 -11.35
N ARG A 196 -2.44 -11.72 -12.50
CA ARG A 196 -1.77 -11.63 -13.82
C ARG A 196 -1.24 -10.23 -14.07
N TRP A 197 -1.77 -9.20 -13.43
CA TRP A 197 -1.43 -7.79 -13.63
C TRP A 197 -0.36 -7.28 -12.67
N ILE A 198 0.12 -8.12 -11.75
CA ILE A 198 1.17 -7.76 -10.80
C ILE A 198 2.53 -8.06 -11.43
N PRO A 199 3.41 -7.06 -11.67
CA PRO A 199 4.79 -7.31 -12.10
C PRO A 199 5.54 -8.11 -11.03
N GLN A 200 6.37 -9.07 -11.46
CA GLN A 200 7.21 -9.90 -10.59
C GLN A 200 8.43 -9.12 -10.09
#